data_AF-A0A1Z4QX46-F1
#
_entry.id   AF-A0A1Z4QX46-F1
#
_cell.length_a   1.000
_cell.length_b   1.000
_cell.length_c   1.000
_cell.angle_alpha   90.00
_cell.angle_beta   90.00
_cell.angle_gamma   90.00
#
_symmetry.space_group_name_H-M   'P 1'
#
loop_
_entity.id
_entity.type
_entity.pdbx_description
1 polymer ?
#
loop_
_entity_poly.entity_id
_entity_poly.type
_entity_poly.pdbx_seq_one_letter_code
_entity_poly.pdbx_strand_id
1 'polypeptide(L)'
;MNAQLTHEEIDSARELLQEYQPANKAIDAIERHNGNLETSFEELWIEKNGTSTIQEKKSLWQITLEVLREEICSDEGFRARLGEYTKSPENAVLLTTVITSLIALTAIPIDPSIATIIILYILKIGLNVYCKYTDPDNQGVNLAPAT
;
A
#
# COMPACT_ATOMS: atom_id res chain seq x y z
N MET A 1 -10.25 2.21 -7.03
CA MET A 1 -10.39 0.74 -7.00
C MET A 1 -10.42 0.34 -5.54
N ASN A 2 -11.52 -0.25 -5.07
CA ASN A 2 -11.62 -0.67 -3.68
C ASN A 2 -10.95 -2.03 -3.57
N ALA A 3 -9.68 -2.04 -3.17
CA ALA A 3 -8.95 -3.28 -2.96
C ALA A 3 -9.45 -3.95 -1.68
N GLN A 4 -9.85 -5.22 -1.82
CA GLN A 4 -10.40 -6.03 -0.76
C GLN A 4 -9.59 -7.31 -0.60
N LEU A 5 -9.10 -7.57 0.61
CA LEU A 5 -8.51 -8.85 0.96
C LEU A 5 -9.61 -9.88 1.23
N THR A 6 -9.36 -11.11 0.80
CA THR A 6 -10.16 -12.28 1.16
C THR A 6 -9.83 -12.72 2.59
N HIS A 7 -10.67 -13.56 3.19
CA HIS A 7 -10.37 -14.15 4.50
C HIS A 7 -9.04 -14.90 4.50
N GLU A 8 -8.76 -15.67 3.45
CA GLU A 8 -7.49 -16.43 3.33
C GLU A 8 -6.27 -15.50 3.29
N GLU A 9 -6.36 -14.37 2.59
CA GLU A 9 -5.29 -13.36 2.54
C GLU A 9 -5.09 -12.67 3.90
N ILE A 10 -6.17 -12.44 4.64
CA ILE A 10 -6.12 -11.88 5.99
C ILE A 10 -5.47 -12.87 6.96
N ASP A 11 -5.92 -14.12 6.96
CA ASP A 11 -5.38 -15.19 7.81
C ASP A 11 -3.89 -15.41 7.53
N SER A 12 -3.52 -15.42 6.25
CA SER A 12 -2.12 -15.53 5.82
C SER A 12 -1.28 -14.34 6.32
N ALA A 13 -1.81 -13.12 6.20
CA ALA A 13 -1.11 -11.93 6.72
C ALA A 13 -0.97 -11.97 8.24
N ARG A 14 -1.99 -12.48 8.96
CA ARG A 14 -1.99 -12.62 10.42
C ARG A 14 -0.95 -13.64 10.89
N GLU A 15 -0.87 -14.79 10.24
CA GLU A 15 0.14 -15.80 10.55
C GLU A 15 1.56 -15.29 10.25
N LEU A 16 1.73 -14.67 9.08
CA LEU A 16 3.03 -14.19 8.62
C LEU A 16 3.58 -13.05 9.48
N LEU A 17 2.71 -12.16 9.96
CA LEU A 17 3.11 -10.98 10.75
C LEU A 17 2.88 -11.13 12.25
N GLN A 18 2.65 -12.35 12.77
CA GLN A 18 2.32 -12.59 14.19
C GLN A 18 3.36 -12.01 15.17
N GLU A 19 4.64 -12.03 14.79
CA GLU A 19 5.75 -11.49 15.61
C GLU A 19 5.94 -9.98 15.42
N TYR A 20 5.29 -9.38 14.42
CA TYR A 20 5.34 -7.94 14.14
C TYR A 20 4.09 -7.24 14.69
N GLN A 21 4.11 -6.98 16.00
CA GLN A 21 2.98 -6.43 16.77
C GLN A 21 2.23 -5.25 16.12
N PRO A 22 2.87 -4.28 15.44
CA PRO A 22 2.14 -3.20 14.78
C PRO A 22 1.17 -3.67 13.68
N ALA A 23 1.41 -4.83 13.05
CA ALA A 23 0.51 -5.38 12.06
C ALA A 23 -0.81 -5.87 12.66
N ASN A 24 -0.86 -6.27 13.94
CA ASN A 24 -2.10 -6.74 14.57
C ASN A 24 -3.21 -5.68 14.46
N LYS A 25 -2.88 -4.42 14.74
CA LYS A 25 -3.84 -3.31 14.63
C LYS A 25 -4.35 -3.13 13.19
N ALA A 26 -3.45 -3.27 12.21
CA ALA A 26 -3.80 -3.20 10.79
C ALA A 26 -4.75 -4.33 10.39
N ILE A 27 -4.42 -5.55 10.77
CA ILE A 27 -5.19 -6.75 10.41
C ILE A 27 -6.56 -6.74 11.10
N ASP A 28 -6.63 -6.33 12.37
CA ASP A 28 -7.90 -6.18 13.09
C ASP A 28 -8.82 -5.12 12.47
N ALA A 29 -8.26 -4.02 11.93
CA ALA A 29 -9.03 -3.04 11.16
C ALA A 29 -9.53 -3.65 9.84
N ILE A 30 -8.66 -4.35 9.11
CA ILE A 30 -8.99 -5.04 7.86
C ILE A 30 -10.13 -6.05 8.06
N GLU A 31 -10.08 -6.86 9.12
CA GLU A 31 -11.15 -7.81 9.45
C GLU A 31 -12.47 -7.11 9.76
N ARG A 32 -12.46 -6.07 10.60
CA ARG A 32 -13.67 -5.29 10.93
C ARG A 32 -14.34 -4.70 9.71
N HIS A 33 -13.56 -4.32 8.70
CA HIS A 33 -14.05 -3.79 7.43
C HIS A 33 -14.14 -4.83 6.31
N ASN A 34 -14.23 -6.12 6.65
CA ASN A 34 -14.44 -7.22 5.71
C ASN A 34 -13.40 -7.24 4.57
N GLY A 35 -12.15 -6.93 4.89
CA GLY A 35 -11.04 -6.89 3.93
C GLY A 35 -10.84 -5.56 3.21
N ASN A 36 -11.70 -4.55 3.42
CA ASN A 36 -11.60 -3.28 2.71
C ASN A 36 -10.40 -2.45 3.20
N LEU A 37 -9.36 -2.34 2.37
CA LEU A 37 -8.11 -1.68 2.73
C LEU A 37 -8.26 -0.15 2.85
N GLU A 38 -9.11 0.47 2.04
CA GLU A 38 -9.34 1.92 2.07
C GLU A 38 -10.04 2.35 3.36
N THR A 39 -11.15 1.69 3.71
CA THR A 39 -11.88 2.00 4.96
C THR A 39 -11.05 1.69 6.21
N SER A 40 -10.26 0.61 6.17
CA SER A 40 -9.34 0.27 7.27
C SER A 40 -8.25 1.31 7.44
N PHE A 41 -7.70 1.81 6.33
CA PHE A 41 -6.73 2.90 6.35
C PHE A 41 -7.35 4.17 6.93
N GLU A 42 -8.55 4.55 6.49
CA GLU A 42 -9.23 5.76 6.97
C GLU A 42 -9.51 5.71 8.47
N GLU A 43 -9.94 4.55 8.98
CA GLU A 43 -10.10 4.35 10.42
C GLU A 43 -8.79 4.60 11.17
N LEU A 44 -7.70 3.90 10.80
CA LEU A 44 -6.42 4.04 11.48
C LEU A 44 -5.85 5.45 11.37
N TRP A 45 -6.08 6.11 10.23
CA TRP A 45 -5.67 7.48 10.04
C TRP A 45 -6.42 8.43 10.97
N ILE A 46 -7.75 8.29 11.07
CA ILE A 46 -8.59 9.14 11.94
C ILE A 46 -8.22 8.91 13.40
N GLU A 47 -8.00 7.66 13.82
CA GLU A 47 -7.55 7.36 15.18
C GLU A 47 -6.22 8.02 15.53
N LYS A 48 -5.28 8.07 14.56
CA LYS A 48 -3.94 8.63 14.78
C LYS A 48 -3.88 10.15 14.67
N ASN A 49 -4.53 10.71 13.66
CA ASN A 49 -4.37 12.11 13.24
C ASN A 49 -5.61 12.97 13.46
N GLY A 50 -6.73 12.38 13.90
CA GLY A 50 -8.03 13.01 13.98
C GLY A 50 -8.75 13.08 12.62
N THR A 51 -9.96 13.64 12.64
CA THR A 51 -10.76 13.82 11.41
C THR A 51 -10.13 14.89 10.51
N SER A 52 -9.83 14.52 9.27
CA SER A 52 -9.39 15.47 8.25
C SER A 52 -10.60 16.07 7.52
N THR A 53 -10.62 17.40 7.36
CA THR A 53 -11.61 18.11 6.53
C THR A 53 -11.18 18.08 5.05
N ILE A 54 -11.11 16.89 4.45
CA ILE A 54 -10.79 16.77 3.02
C ILE A 54 -12.06 17.06 2.21
N GLN A 55 -12.03 18.17 1.47
CA GLN A 55 -13.16 18.62 0.64
C GLN A 55 -13.31 17.76 -0.63
N GLU A 56 -14.36 16.94 -0.65
CA GLU A 56 -15.28 16.52 -1.72
C GLU A 56 -14.78 16.07 -3.12
N LYS A 57 -13.49 15.93 -3.43
CA LYS A 57 -13.06 15.37 -4.75
C LYS A 57 -12.21 14.10 -4.73
N LYS A 58 -11.39 13.87 -3.70
CA LYS A 58 -10.58 12.65 -3.57
C LYS A 58 -10.59 12.17 -2.13
N SER A 59 -10.65 10.85 -1.93
CA SER A 59 -10.50 10.28 -0.59
C SER A 59 -9.08 10.48 -0.08
N LEU A 60 -8.91 10.51 1.25
CA LEU A 60 -7.59 10.57 1.87
C LEU A 60 -6.69 9.46 1.34
N TRP A 61 -7.25 8.26 1.22
CA TRP A 61 -6.59 7.09 0.66
C TRP A 61 -5.99 7.36 -0.72
N GLN A 62 -6.76 7.94 -1.63
CA GLN A 62 -6.28 8.26 -2.98
C GLN A 62 -5.12 9.27 -2.96
N ILE A 63 -5.22 10.31 -2.12
CA ILE A 63 -4.17 11.32 -1.98
C ILE A 63 -2.89 10.68 -1.44
N THR A 64 -3.00 9.85 -0.39
CA THR A 64 -1.86 9.13 0.17
C THR A 64 -1.20 8.21 -0.86
N LEU A 65 -1.98 7.43 -1.60
CA LEU A 65 -1.43 6.56 -2.65
C LEU A 65 -0.81 7.34 -3.82
N GLU A 66 -1.30 8.53 -4.14
CA GLU A 66 -0.69 9.38 -5.18
C GLU A 66 0.69 9.87 -4.76
N VAL A 67 0.83 10.39 -3.54
CA VAL A 67 2.12 10.84 -2.99
C VAL A 67 3.10 9.67 -2.90
N LEU A 68 2.65 8.55 -2.31
CA LEU A 68 3.50 7.36 -2.16
C LEU A 68 3.90 6.76 -3.49
N ARG A 69 3.14 6.95 -4.56
CA ARG A 69 3.51 6.43 -5.88
C ARG A 69 4.79 7.08 -6.38
N GLU A 70 4.92 8.40 -6.26
CA GLU A 70 6.13 9.10 -6.69
C GLU A 70 7.36 8.62 -5.91
N GLU A 71 7.21 8.48 -4.59
CA GLU A 71 8.28 8.03 -3.69
C GLU A 71 8.67 6.56 -3.95
N ILE A 72 7.69 5.65 -3.98
CA ILE A 72 7.93 4.20 -4.13
C ILE A 72 8.43 3.85 -5.52
N CYS A 73 7.85 4.44 -6.57
CA CYS A 73 8.12 4.01 -7.94
C CYS A 73 9.47 4.53 -8.46
N SER A 74 9.98 5.62 -7.87
CA SER A 74 11.32 6.15 -8.15
C SER A 74 12.41 5.55 -7.25
N ASP A 75 12.08 4.97 -6.10
CA ASP A 75 13.06 4.38 -5.18
C ASP A 75 13.44 2.94 -5.54
N GLU A 76 14.62 2.76 -6.15
CA GLU A 76 15.12 1.44 -6.55
C GLU A 76 15.34 0.50 -5.36
N GLY A 77 15.73 1.02 -4.20
CA GLY A 77 16.02 0.23 -3.00
C GLY A 77 14.77 -0.41 -2.40
N PHE A 78 13.69 0.34 -2.28
CA PHE A 78 12.38 -0.12 -1.85
C PHE A 78 11.81 -1.14 -2.83
N ARG A 79 11.90 -0.84 -4.14
CA ARG A 79 11.45 -1.76 -5.20
C ARG A 79 12.23 -3.08 -5.17
N ALA A 80 13.53 -3.04 -4.91
CA ALA A 80 14.35 -4.24 -4.74
C ALA A 80 13.90 -5.07 -3.52
N ARG A 81 13.68 -4.45 -2.36
CA ARG A 81 13.20 -5.14 -1.13
C ARG A 81 11.83 -5.79 -1.33
N LEU A 82 10.90 -5.07 -1.97
CA LEU A 82 9.59 -5.63 -2.29
C LEU A 82 9.71 -6.76 -3.33
N GLY A 83 10.62 -6.62 -4.29
CA GLY A 83 10.98 -7.67 -5.25
C GLY A 83 11.59 -8.92 -4.60
N GLU A 84 12.39 -8.76 -3.54
CA GLU A 84 12.94 -9.88 -2.76
C GLU A 84 11.84 -10.59 -1.99
N TYR A 85 10.96 -9.85 -1.31
CA TYR A 85 9.82 -10.44 -0.63
C TYR A 85 8.90 -11.21 -1.59
N THR A 86 8.57 -10.66 -2.76
CA THR A 86 7.70 -11.35 -3.72
C THR A 86 8.26 -12.65 -4.28
N LYS A 87 9.59 -12.88 -4.17
CA LYS A 87 10.22 -14.17 -4.50
C LYS A 87 10.16 -15.20 -3.37
N SER A 88 9.89 -14.75 -2.14
CA SER A 88 9.81 -15.57 -0.92
C SER A 88 8.72 -15.02 0.00
N PRO A 89 7.43 -15.09 -0.42
CA PRO A 89 6.31 -14.45 0.27
C PRO A 89 6.03 -15.03 1.67
N GLU A 90 6.57 -16.21 1.99
CA GLU A 90 6.53 -16.83 3.31
C GLU A 90 7.51 -16.22 4.32
N ASN A 91 8.38 -15.31 3.88
CA ASN A 91 9.41 -14.72 4.74
C ASN A 91 8.91 -13.46 5.47
N ALA A 92 8.48 -13.66 6.71
CA ALA A 92 8.00 -12.60 7.61
C ALA A 92 9.01 -11.44 7.79
N VAL A 93 10.30 -11.75 7.84
CA VAL A 93 11.36 -10.75 8.03
C VAL A 93 11.47 -9.83 6.82
N LEU A 94 11.35 -10.38 5.61
CA LEU A 94 11.33 -9.59 4.38
C LEU A 94 10.11 -8.67 4.33
N LEU A 95 8.91 -9.18 4.67
CA LEU A 95 7.71 -8.36 4.71
C LEU A 95 7.83 -7.21 5.74
N THR A 96 8.31 -7.52 6.93
CA THR A 96 8.57 -6.52 7.98
C THR A 96 9.59 -5.48 7.53
N THR A 97 10.62 -5.91 6.81
CA THR A 97 11.64 -5.01 6.23
C THR A 97 11.02 -4.08 5.19
N VAL A 98 10.13 -4.58 4.34
CA VAL A 98 9.39 -3.75 3.38
C VAL A 98 8.52 -2.71 4.09
N ILE A 99 7.75 -3.11 5.11
CA ILE A 99 6.90 -2.20 5.89
C ILE A 99 7.73 -1.10 6.54
N THR A 100 8.81 -1.45 7.22
CA THR A 100 9.68 -0.47 7.89
C THR A 100 10.43 0.43 6.90
N SER A 101 10.77 -0.09 5.71
CA SER A 101 11.39 0.71 4.65
C SER A 101 10.44 1.75 4.07
N LEU A 102 9.14 1.43 3.94
CA LEU A 102 8.13 2.41 3.51
C LEU A 102 8.08 3.61 4.45
N ILE A 103 8.09 3.35 5.77
CA ILE A 103 8.04 4.41 6.80
C ILE A 103 9.28 5.31 6.71
N ALA A 104 10.45 4.72 6.45
CA ALA A 104 11.70 5.47 6.31
C ALA A 104 11.78 6.27 5.00
N LEU A 105 11.11 5.80 3.95
CA LEU A 105 11.10 6.42 2.62
C LEU A 105 10.19 7.64 2.55
N THR A 106 9.01 7.56 3.15
CA THR A 106 7.95 8.55 2.90
C THR A 106 8.03 9.79 3.77
N ALA A 107 7.67 10.94 3.20
CA ALA A 107 7.46 12.18 3.97
C ALA A 107 6.11 12.21 4.71
N ILE A 108 5.20 11.26 4.43
CA ILE A 108 3.89 11.18 5.07
C ILE A 108 4.04 10.61 6.50
N PRO A 109 3.37 11.19 7.52
CA PRO A 109 3.49 10.74 8.90
C PRO A 109 2.70 9.44 9.19
N ILE A 110 2.97 8.36 8.44
CA ILE A 110 2.38 7.04 8.66
C ILE A 110 3.03 6.33 9.85
N ASP A 111 2.25 5.59 10.64
CA ASP A 111 2.80 4.65 11.63
C ASP A 111 2.95 3.26 10.98
N PRO A 112 3.54 2.28 11.69
CA PRO A 112 3.71 0.97 11.10
C PRO A 112 2.41 0.19 10.84
N SER A 113 1.30 0.51 11.51
CA SER A 113 -0.01 -0.11 11.24
C SER A 113 -0.55 0.38 9.91
N ILE A 114 -0.52 1.70 9.68
CA ILE A 114 -0.91 2.34 8.42
C ILE A 114 -0.02 1.85 7.27
N ALA A 115 1.30 1.79 7.49
CA ALA A 115 2.24 1.25 6.52
C ALA A 115 1.92 -0.20 6.13
N THR A 116 1.51 -1.03 7.10
CA THR A 116 1.10 -2.41 6.85
C THR A 116 -0.08 -2.48 5.87
N ILE A 117 -1.12 -1.68 6.06
CA ILE A 117 -2.28 -1.63 5.12
C ILE A 117 -1.83 -1.27 3.70
N ILE A 118 -0.96 -0.28 3.57
CA ILE A 118 -0.46 0.20 2.27
C ILE A 118 0.38 -0.88 1.58
N ILE A 119 1.25 -1.58 2.31
CA ILE A 119 2.04 -2.68 1.73
C ILE A 119 1.12 -3.82 1.30
N LEU A 120 0.14 -4.20 2.11
CA LEU A 120 -0.85 -5.22 1.73
C LEU A 120 -1.64 -4.80 0.48
N TYR A 121 -1.97 -3.51 0.34
CA TYR A 121 -2.57 -2.98 -0.88
C TYR A 121 -1.66 -3.15 -2.10
N ILE A 122 -0.40 -2.72 -2.01
CA ILE A 122 0.56 -2.82 -3.11
C ILE A 122 0.80 -4.28 -3.49
N LEU A 123 0.84 -5.20 -2.51
CA LEU A 123 0.92 -6.64 -2.76
C LEU A 123 -0.34 -7.17 -3.47
N LYS A 124 -1.53 -6.74 -3.03
CA LYS A 124 -2.81 -7.14 -3.61
C LYS A 124 -2.95 -6.76 -5.09
N ILE A 125 -2.52 -5.55 -5.46
CA ILE A 125 -2.64 -5.07 -6.84
C ILE A 125 -1.37 -5.32 -7.67
N GLY A 126 -0.24 -5.55 -7.02
CA GLY A 126 1.08 -5.67 -7.62
C GLY A 126 1.79 -4.31 -7.82
N LEU A 127 3.08 -4.25 -7.48
CA LEU A 127 3.92 -3.05 -7.61
C LEU A 127 3.91 -2.46 -9.03
N ASN A 128 3.96 -3.31 -10.05
CA ASN A 128 3.93 -2.84 -11.44
C ASN A 128 2.61 -2.16 -11.80
N VAL A 129 1.47 -2.66 -11.31
CA VAL A 129 0.16 -2.01 -11.53
C VAL A 129 0.11 -0.70 -10.77
N TYR A 130 0.57 -0.71 -9.52
CA TYR A 130 0.67 0.49 -8.69
C TYR A 130 1.49 1.61 -9.35
N CYS A 131 2.62 1.26 -9.98
CA CYS A 131 3.52 2.19 -10.64
C CYS A 131 3.17 2.53 -12.10
N LYS A 132 2.48 1.65 -12.83
CA LYS A 132 2.11 1.89 -14.25
C LYS A 132 0.83 2.71 -14.41
N TYR A 133 -0.02 2.80 -13.39
CA TYR A 133 -1.25 3.61 -13.44
C TYR A 133 -0.96 5.10 -13.23
N THR A 134 -0.13 5.66 -14.10
CA THR A 134 0.09 7.09 -14.29
C THR A 134 0.19 7.36 -15.78
N ASP A 135 -0.96 7.29 -16.46
CA ASP A 135 -1.27 8.29 -17.48
C ASP A 135 -2.73 8.17 -17.96
N PRO A 136 -3.56 9.21 -17.82
CA PRO A 136 -4.69 9.38 -18.72
C PRO A 136 -4.25 9.72 -20.16
N ASP A 137 -2.99 10.14 -20.39
CA ASP A 137 -2.46 10.54 -21.71
C ASP A 137 -1.64 9.46 -22.44
N ASN A 138 -1.47 8.26 -21.89
CA ASN A 138 -0.83 7.14 -22.59
C ASN A 138 -1.84 6.35 -23.44
N GLN A 139 -2.79 7.08 -24.03
CA GLN A 139 -3.49 6.70 -25.24
C GLN A 139 -2.50 6.84 -26.40
N GLY A 140 -1.65 5.83 -26.56
CA GLY A 140 -0.80 5.59 -27.72
C GLY A 140 -0.39 6.82 -28.52
N VAL A 141 0.79 7.38 -28.22
CA VAL A 141 1.58 8.04 -29.25
C VAL A 141 1.98 6.97 -30.26
N ASN A 142 1.04 6.72 -31.17
CA ASN A 142 1.22 5.92 -32.36
C ASN A 142 2.31 6.62 -33.17
N LEU A 143 3.43 5.94 -33.37
CA LEU A 143 4.45 6.37 -34.32
C LEU A 143 3.78 6.58 -35.68
N ALA A 144 3.74 7.82 -36.16
CA ALA A 144 3.66 8.06 -37.59
C ALA A 144 5.10 8.19 -38.13
N PRO A 145 5.53 7.34 -39.07
CA PRO A 145 6.78 7.57 -39.78
C PRO A 145 6.59 8.62 -40.89
N ALA A 146 7.62 9.46 -41.03
CA ALA A 146 8.11 10.16 -42.22
C ALA A 146 7.11 10.70 -43.28
N THR A 147 7.24 11.99 -43.56
CA THR A 147 7.21 12.56 -44.93
C THR A 147 8.37 13.52 -45.09
#